data_AF-A0A2N2ST94-F1
#
_entry.id   AF-A0A2N2ST94-F1
#
_cell.length_a   1.000
_cell.length_b   1.000
_cell.length_c   1.000
_cell.angle_alpha   90.00
_cell.angle_beta   90.00
_cell.angle_gamma   90.00
#
_symmetry.space_group_name_H-M   'P 1'
#
loop_
_entity.id
_entity.type
_entity.pdbx_description
1 polymer ?
#
loop_
_entity_poly.entity_id
_entity_poly.type
_entity_poly.pdbx_seq_one_letter_code
_entity_poly.pdbx_strand_id
1 'polypeptide(L)' 'MSFEDLRVGELYEVLRLRSEVFVVEQQCIFQDMDGADREAMHLLGVQGEELKAYARCFAAGVKFPE' A
#
# COMPACT_ATOMS: atom_id res chain seq x y z
N MET A 1 -6.25 -8.83 -1.10
CA MET A 1 -7.05 -8.77 0.15
C MET A 1 -7.77 -7.43 0.15
N SER A 2 -8.99 -7.29 0.70
CA SER A 2 -9.60 -5.97 0.88
C SER A 2 -8.87 -5.20 1.98
N PHE A 3 -9.17 -3.91 2.14
CA PHE A 3 -8.60 -3.10 3.22
C PHE A 3 -9.00 -3.64 4.61
N GLU A 4 -10.24 -4.11 4.77
CA GLU A 4 -10.78 -4.67 6.01
C GLU A 4 -10.17 -6.02 6.39
N ASP A 5 -9.60 -6.75 5.42
CA ASP A 5 -8.90 -8.00 5.66
C ASP A 5 -7.51 -7.80 6.29
N LEU A 6 -6.94 -6.58 6.20
CA LEU A 6 -5.63 -6.28 6.77
C LEU A 6 -5.71 -6.24 8.30
N ARG A 7 -4.88 -7.05 8.95
CA ARG A 7 -4.64 -6.89 10.39
C ARG A 7 -3.89 -5.59 10.63
N VAL A 8 -4.06 -5.00 11.81
CA VAL A 8 -3.41 -3.73 12.19
C VAL A 8 -1.88 -3.78 11.99
N GLY A 9 -1.26 -4.92 12.28
CA GLY A 9 0.18 -5.13 12.05
C GLY A 9 0.54 -5.12 10.56
N GLU A 10 -0.24 -5.80 9.72
CA GLU A 10 -0.01 -5.82 8.26
C GLU A 10 -0.22 -4.44 7.64
N LEU A 11 -1.24 -3.72 8.10
CA LEU A 11 -1.47 -2.33 7.69
C LEU A 11 -0.25 -1.46 8.03
N TYR A 12 0.30 -1.59 9.24
CA TYR A 12 1.48 -0.83 9.63
C TYR A 12 2.70 -1.15 8.76
N GLU A 13 2.98 -2.43 8.53
CA GLU A 13 4.10 -2.86 7.67
C GLU A 13 3.95 -2.35 6.23
N VAL A 14 2.74 -2.41 5.67
CA VAL A 14 2.44 -1.86 4.35
C VAL A 14 2.70 -0.36 4.28
N LEU A 15 2.18 0.41 5.23
CA LEU A 15 2.35 1.87 5.26
C LEU A 15 3.82 2.26 5.44
N ARG A 16 4.53 1.54 6.33
CA ARG A 16 5.96 1.73 6.55
C ARG A 16 6.77 1.49 5.28
N LEU A 17 6.58 0.33 4.62
CA LEU A 17 7.32 -0.03 3.41
C LEU A 17 7.11 0.99 2.28
N ARG A 18 5.88 1.45 2.08
CA ARG A 18 5.58 2.48 1.07
C ARG A 18 6.23 3.82 1.39
N SER A 19 6.19 4.25 2.65
CA SER A 19 6.83 5.50 3.06
C SER A 19 8.36 5.41 2.94
N GLU A 20 8.95 4.27 3.28
CA GLU A 20 10.39 4.03 3.11
C GLU A 20 10.82 4.17 1.65
N VAL A 21 10.09 3.57 0.71
CA VAL A 21 10.44 3.59 -0.71
C VAL A 21 10.02 4.91 -1.39
N PHE A 22 8.74 5.28 -1.32
CA PHE A 22 8.21 6.38 -2.12
C PHE A 22 8.50 7.76 -1.52
N VAL A 23 8.63 7.88 -0.19
CA VAL A 23 8.88 9.18 0.46
C VAL A 23 10.34 9.37 0.81
N VAL A 24 10.95 8.40 1.51
CA VAL A 24 12.32 8.54 2.04
C VAL A 24 13.37 8.25 0.97
N GLU A 25 13.37 7.04 0.38
CA GLU A 25 14.38 6.63 -0.62
C GLU A 25 14.33 7.51 -1.87
N GLN A 26 13.11 7.78 -2.39
CA GLN A 26 12.93 8.66 -3.54
C GLN A 26 13.05 10.16 -3.21
N GLN A 27 13.21 10.51 -1.93
CA GLN A 27 13.23 11.90 -1.44
C GLN A 27 12.06 12.75 -1.96
N CYS A 28 10.89 12.12 -2.10
CA CYS A 28 9.70 12.73 -2.69
C CYS A 28 8.68 13.01 -1.57
N ILE A 29 8.54 14.28 -1.19
CA ILE A 29 7.59 14.67 -0.14
C ILE A 29 6.20 14.78 -0.74
N PHE A 30 5.38 13.76 -0.55
CA PHE A 30 3.96 13.75 -0.90
C PHE A 30 3.15 12.98 0.14
N GLN A 31 1.83 13.10 0.07
CA GLN A 31 0.92 12.37 0.94
C GLN A 31 0.73 10.93 0.41
N ASP A 32 1.51 9.97 0.93
CA ASP A 32 1.39 8.55 0.56
C ASP A 32 0.01 7.97 0.95
N MET A 33 -0.48 8.30 2.14
CA MET A 33 -1.84 7.96 2.58
C MET A 33 -2.86 8.90 1.94
N ASP A 34 -3.10 8.66 0.65
CA ASP A 34 -3.94 9.44 -0.28
C ASP A 34 -5.45 9.20 -0.12
N GLY A 35 -5.87 8.34 0.82
CA GLY A 35 -7.27 8.01 1.07
C GLY A 35 -7.83 6.88 0.19
N ALA A 36 -7.10 6.47 -0.86
CA ALA A 36 -7.57 5.44 -1.79
C ALA A 36 -7.37 4.01 -1.25
N ASP A 37 -6.70 3.83 -0.10
CA ASP A 37 -6.38 2.51 0.44
C ASP A 37 -7.64 1.66 0.70
N ARG A 38 -8.75 2.27 1.11
CA ARG A 38 -10.01 1.56 1.37
C ARG A 38 -10.64 0.95 0.12
N GLU A 39 -10.31 1.48 -1.05
CA GLU A 39 -10.87 1.05 -2.34
C GLU A 39 -9.90 0.12 -3.10
N ALA A 40 -8.72 -0.13 -2.52
CA ALA A 40 -7.70 -0.96 -3.12
C ALA A 40 -7.85 -2.42 -2.71
N MET A 41 -7.51 -3.30 -3.64
CA MET A 41 -7.12 -4.65 -3.33
C MET A 41 -5.61 -4.66 -3.04
N HIS A 42 -5.22 -5.13 -1.87
CA HIS A 42 -3.82 -5.14 -1.39
C HIS A 42 -3.17 -6.49 -1.70
N LEU A 43 -2.06 -6.46 -2.46
CA LEU A 43 -1.18 -7.61 -2.69
C LEU A 43 0.05 -7.47 -1.80
N LEU A 44 0.29 -8.48 -0.96
CA LEU A 44 1.44 -8.55 -0.07
C LEU A 44 2.35 -9.69 -0.54
N GLY A 45 3.63 -9.41 -0.74
CA GLY A 45 4.67 -10.40 -0.96
C GLY A 45 5.51 -10.54 0.30
N VAL A 46 5.31 -11.64 1.03
CA VAL A 46 5.96 -11.91 2.31
C VAL A 46 7.01 -12.99 2.13
N GLN A 47 8.19 -12.79 2.71
CA GLN A 47 9.25 -13.79 2.79
C GLN A 47 9.55 -14.09 4.27
N GLY A 48 9.19 -15.28 4.73
CA GLY A 48 9.21 -15.59 6.16
C GLY A 48 8.16 -14.77 6.90
N GLU A 49 8.60 -13.92 7.82
CA GLU A 49 7.73 -13.00 8.59
C GLU A 49 7.80 -11.55 8.09
N GLU A 50 8.60 -11.28 7.05
CA GLU A 50 8.88 -9.92 6.60
C GLU A 50 8.17 -9.58 5.27
N LEU A 51 7.57 -8.39 5.21
CA LEU A 51 6.97 -7.84 3.99
C LEU A 51 8.08 -7.35 3.04
N LYS A 52 8.23 -7.99 1.89
CA LYS A 52 9.26 -7.66 0.88
C LYS A 52 8.71 -6.96 -0.35
N ALA A 53 7.42 -7.13 -0.63
CA ALA A 53 6.77 -6.53 -1.78
C ALA A 53 5.33 -6.12 -1.46
N TYR A 54 4.86 -5.06 -2.11
CA TYR A 54 3.52 -4.55 -1.95
C TYR A 54 3.00 -3.93 -3.24
N ALA A 55 1.72 -4.16 -3.54
CA ALA A 55 1.02 -3.46 -4.60
C ALA A 55 -0.43 -3.15 -4.20
N ARG A 56 -0.93 -2.01 -4.67
CA ARG A 56 -2.36 -1.68 -4.68
C ARG A 56 -2.92 -1.95 -6.06
N CYS A 57 -4.01 -2.69 -6.12
CA CYS A 57 -4.76 -2.94 -7.34
C CYS A 57 -6.13 -2.28 -7.23
N PHE A 58 -6.50 -1.50 -8.23
CA PHE A 58 -7.77 -0.79 -8.28
C PHE A 58 -8.61 -1.31 -9.43
N ALA A 59 -9.94 -1.29 -9.26
CA ALA A 59 -10.83 -1.46 -10.40
C ALA A 59 -10.74 -0.25 -11.34
N ALA A 60 -11.14 -0.46 -12.60
CA ALA A 60 -11.31 0.59 -13.59
C ALA A 60 -12.14 1.76 -13.03
N GLY A 61 -11.70 2.99 -13.28
CA GLY A 61 -12.41 4.21 -12.88
C GLY A 61 -12.30 4.61 -11.41
N VAL A 62 -11.67 3.83 -10.53
CA VAL A 62 -11.53 4.18 -9.10
C VAL A 62 -10.47 5.25 -8.89
N LYS A 63 -9.24 5.00 -9.37
CA LYS A 63 -8.11 5.91 -9.13
C LYS A 63 -7.87 6.89 -10.28
N PHE A 64 -8.19 6.46 -11.51
CA PHE A 64 -8.02 7.26 -12.71
C PHE A 64 -9.24 7.07 -13.62
N PRO A 65 -9.80 8.16 -14.17
CA PRO A 65 -10.74 8.07 -15.29
C PRO A 65 -9.93 7.61 -16.51
N GLU A 66 -10.31 6.49 -17.10
CA GLU A 66 -9.64 5.95 -18.30
C GLU A 66 -9.59 6.95 -19.46
#